data_AF-A0A7X6T5Y1-F1
#
_entry.id   AF-A0A7X6T5Y1-F1
#
_cell.length_a   1.000
_cell.length_b   1.000
_cell.length_c   1.000
_cell.angle_alpha   90.00
_cell.angle_beta   90.00
_cell.angle_gamma   90.00
#
_symmetry.space_group_name_H-M   'P 1'
#
loop_
_entity.id
_entity.type
_entity.pdbx_description
1 polymer ?
#
loop_
_entity_poly.entity_id
_entity_poly.type
_entity_poly.pdbx_seq_one_letter_code
_entity_poly.pdbx_strand_id
1 'polypeptide(L)'
;GDILIFLPGEFDIKMTLQYIAAANFSHKLLLLPLFGRLSKEEQERVFIPTPKGKTKVVVATNIAETSVTIDGITTVIDSGIAKLNYYNQRNFTSSLITLPISKSSCEQRAGRAGRTAPGHCYRLYSEEDYNTREMFTLEEILRTDLSEVIIRMSELGIYDWERFPFITRPKAEAIKSAEETLLLIDAIDKERHLTSIGELMVKFPLLPRHARAIVEAMYRFPQVMEEVLIAISFISTKTPFILPPGEEEEAKAAHHSFNSQQGDFISYLTIYNRFSSLETKEEREEFCQTSYLDYPTMVEIHHIREQLSEIVSETGFPISGGGPTQDYLCCLAAGLLQYVCVRSRRSMYRSLSVDQIFIHPGSAWFKEMPQFLLAGEIVQTSRLYARTVSPLKREWLDLIHPSLRPRLLGSKAPKKREKEEVAKAEVGKSLSLYGKEFELITTGKRKRPMVVIPYNELEFLYQKSKSTKRSIRNYPSTLSWRDHYIHYGDKLPTLLNLRGKLKPEQGILAAPPGGTFGMGDLENLVDNLDHLLSFCRLKRKKHLGFIQLVLQNNGLYRFSSTRYYFEALDTSIYALKTLVDEIDRSKSNREYQRVRTLLN
;
A
#
# COMPACT_ATOMS: atom_id res chain seq x y z
N GLY A 1 31.30 9.65 -21.78
CA GLY A 1 30.11 9.00 -22.31
C GLY A 1 28.93 9.37 -21.44
N ASP A 2 27.87 8.58 -21.53
CA ASP A 2 26.61 8.84 -20.86
C ASP A 2 26.62 8.38 -19.40
N ILE A 3 25.68 8.90 -18.62
CA ILE A 3 25.58 8.72 -17.18
C ILE A 3 24.32 7.91 -16.85
N LEU A 4 24.47 6.88 -16.00
CA LEU A 4 23.37 6.12 -15.43
C LEU A 4 23.34 6.31 -13.90
N ILE A 5 22.24 6.83 -13.38
CA ILE A 5 22.04 7.06 -11.95
C ILE A 5 21.04 6.05 -11.42
N PHE A 6 21.41 5.28 -10.39
CA PHE A 6 20.49 4.34 -9.73
C PHE A 6 19.83 4.97 -8.51
N LEU A 7 18.50 5.02 -8.51
CA LEU A 7 17.66 5.52 -7.42
C LEU A 7 16.54 4.53 -7.08
N PRO A 8 16.00 4.54 -5.85
CA PRO A 8 15.12 3.49 -5.37
C PRO A 8 13.67 3.58 -5.90
N GLY A 9 13.22 4.71 -6.46
CA GLY A 9 11.86 4.81 -6.99
C GLY A 9 11.54 6.10 -7.72
N GLU A 10 10.31 6.18 -8.23
CA GLU A 10 9.82 7.27 -9.08
C GLU A 10 9.97 8.66 -8.47
N PHE A 11 9.58 8.84 -7.20
CA PHE A 11 9.67 10.13 -6.53
C PHE A 11 11.12 10.66 -6.52
N ASP A 12 12.07 9.80 -6.12
CA ASP A 12 13.48 10.12 -6.04
C ASP A 12 14.05 10.48 -7.43
N ILE A 13 13.62 9.74 -8.46
CA ILE A 13 13.97 9.99 -9.86
C ILE A 13 13.47 11.37 -10.32
N LYS A 14 12.19 11.66 -10.12
CA LYS A 14 11.58 12.93 -10.54
C LYS A 14 12.22 14.13 -9.85
N MET A 15 12.42 14.06 -8.53
CA MET A 15 13.10 15.11 -7.77
C MET A 15 14.53 15.35 -8.28
N THR A 16 15.28 14.27 -8.52
CA THR A 16 16.65 14.38 -9.04
C THR A 16 16.69 15.01 -10.42
N LEU A 17 15.77 14.63 -11.32
CA LEU A 17 15.66 15.24 -12.65
C LEU A 17 15.33 16.74 -12.57
N GLN A 18 14.42 17.14 -11.67
CA GLN A 18 14.09 18.55 -11.44
C GLN A 18 15.31 19.35 -10.95
N TYR A 19 16.05 18.83 -9.97
CA TYR A 19 17.27 19.50 -9.48
C TYR A 19 18.35 19.61 -10.56
N ILE A 20 18.55 18.58 -11.38
CA ILE A 20 19.51 18.64 -12.48
C ILE A 20 19.04 19.62 -13.57
N ALA A 21 17.74 19.66 -13.87
CA ALA A 21 17.17 20.58 -14.86
C ALA A 21 17.34 22.05 -14.45
N ALA A 22 17.27 22.34 -13.14
CA ALA A 22 17.49 23.68 -12.59
C ALA A 22 18.97 24.11 -12.53
N ALA A 23 19.92 23.19 -12.76
CA ALA A 23 21.34 23.51 -12.71
C ALA A 23 21.81 24.27 -13.97
N ASN A 24 22.80 25.15 -13.81
CA ASN A 24 23.31 26.02 -14.89
C ASN A 24 23.82 25.26 -16.12
N PHE A 25 24.17 23.98 -15.98
CA PHE A 25 24.69 23.13 -17.06
C PHE A 25 23.63 22.22 -17.70
N SER A 26 22.35 22.32 -17.30
CA SER A 26 21.28 21.45 -17.77
C SER A 26 21.09 21.46 -19.29
N HIS A 27 21.36 22.59 -19.95
CA HIS A 27 21.30 22.74 -21.40
C HIS A 27 22.22 21.77 -22.16
N LYS A 28 23.30 21.27 -21.52
CA LYS A 28 24.23 20.27 -22.07
C LYS A 28 23.78 18.83 -21.85
N LEU A 29 22.67 18.61 -21.14
CA LEU A 29 22.22 17.29 -20.74
C LEU A 29 20.95 16.87 -21.49
N LEU A 30 20.83 15.57 -21.74
CA LEU A 30 19.58 14.92 -22.13
C LEU A 30 19.13 14.06 -20.95
N LEU A 31 18.11 14.53 -20.22
CA LEU A 31 17.64 13.90 -18.99
C LEU A 31 16.50 12.92 -19.31
N LEU A 32 16.63 11.66 -18.88
CA LEU A 32 15.64 10.62 -19.15
C LEU A 32 15.33 9.80 -17.88
N PRO A 33 14.06 9.70 -17.44
CA PRO A 33 13.66 8.80 -16.37
C PRO A 33 13.59 7.34 -16.87
N LEU A 34 13.82 6.36 -15.98
CA LEU A 34 13.56 4.95 -16.26
C LEU A 34 13.03 4.19 -15.02
N PHE A 35 11.72 4.01 -14.94
CA PHE A 35 11.06 3.24 -13.89
C PHE A 35 9.80 2.54 -14.42
N GLY A 36 9.34 1.49 -13.73
CA GLY A 36 8.40 0.51 -14.30
C GLY A 36 6.96 0.97 -14.55
N ARG A 37 6.62 2.22 -14.21
CA ARG A 37 5.31 2.86 -14.43
C ARG A 37 5.29 3.81 -15.63
N LEU A 38 6.44 4.08 -16.25
CA LEU A 38 6.52 4.83 -17.51
C LEU A 38 5.83 4.04 -18.63
N SER A 39 5.27 4.75 -19.62
CA SER A 39 4.75 4.10 -20.83
C SER A 39 5.87 3.40 -21.59
N LYS A 40 5.53 2.46 -22.47
CA LYS A 40 6.52 1.75 -23.29
C LYS A 40 7.36 2.73 -24.13
N GLU A 41 6.70 3.69 -24.76
CA GLU A 41 7.34 4.74 -25.56
C GLU A 41 8.33 5.55 -24.73
N GLU A 42 7.96 5.93 -23.50
CA GLU A 42 8.85 6.66 -22.59
C GLU A 42 10.06 5.83 -22.16
N GLN A 43 9.87 4.53 -21.89
CA GLN A 43 10.96 3.63 -21.55
C GLN A 43 11.92 3.46 -22.74
N GLU A 44 11.42 3.37 -23.96
CA GLU A 44 12.24 3.19 -25.16
C GLU A 44 13.10 4.42 -25.50
N ARG A 45 12.73 5.60 -25.00
CA ARG A 45 13.53 6.83 -25.20
C ARG A 45 14.97 6.70 -24.68
N VAL A 46 15.24 5.83 -23.71
CA VAL A 46 16.61 5.62 -23.18
C VAL A 46 17.56 5.02 -24.23
N PHE A 47 17.03 4.32 -25.23
CA PHE A 47 17.81 3.73 -26.32
C PHE A 47 18.13 4.71 -27.44
N ILE A 48 17.49 5.89 -27.46
CA ILE A 48 17.77 6.90 -28.47
C ILE A 48 19.24 7.34 -28.35
N PRO A 49 19.99 7.39 -29.46
CA PRO A 49 21.37 7.84 -29.46
C PRO A 49 21.53 9.25 -28.90
N THR A 50 22.64 9.49 -28.21
CA THR A 50 22.91 10.78 -27.58
C THR A 50 23.15 11.86 -28.65
N PRO A 51 22.40 12.98 -28.63
CA PRO A 51 22.59 14.07 -29.58
C PRO A 51 24.00 14.69 -29.49
N LYS A 52 24.54 15.16 -30.62
CA LYS A 52 25.85 15.81 -30.66
C LYS A 52 25.89 17.02 -29.71
N GLY A 53 26.95 17.12 -28.91
CA GLY A 53 27.15 18.21 -27.94
C GLY A 53 26.36 18.07 -26.64
N LYS A 54 25.59 16.99 -26.46
CA LYS A 54 24.90 16.66 -25.20
C LYS A 54 25.49 15.42 -24.54
N THR A 55 25.25 15.28 -23.23
CA THR A 55 25.48 14.05 -22.46
C THR A 55 24.14 13.49 -22.01
N LYS A 56 23.85 12.22 -22.30
CA LYS A 56 22.61 11.59 -21.83
C LYS A 56 22.78 11.18 -20.37
N VAL A 57 21.78 11.50 -19.55
CA VAL A 57 21.71 11.16 -18.13
C VAL A 57 20.42 10.38 -17.92
N VAL A 58 20.56 9.08 -17.73
CA VAL A 58 19.44 8.18 -17.41
C VAL A 58 19.36 8.04 -15.90
N VAL A 59 18.20 8.35 -15.33
CA VAL A 59 17.96 8.21 -13.89
C VAL A 59 16.95 7.08 -13.69
N ALA A 60 17.42 5.96 -13.15
CA ALA A 60 16.75 4.67 -13.25
C ALA A 60 16.58 3.94 -11.91
N THR A 61 15.58 3.07 -11.85
CA THR A 61 15.46 2.01 -10.82
C THR A 61 16.33 0.79 -11.15
N ASN A 62 16.19 -0.29 -10.39
CA ASN A 62 16.85 -1.58 -10.68
C ASN A 62 16.45 -2.22 -12.02
N ILE A 63 15.52 -1.65 -12.79
CA ILE A 63 15.26 -2.05 -14.19
C ILE A 63 16.53 -1.99 -15.04
N ALA A 64 17.39 -0.99 -14.83
CA ALA A 64 18.66 -0.87 -15.55
C ALA A 64 19.75 -1.84 -15.02
N GLU A 65 19.51 -2.53 -13.89
CA GLU A 65 20.49 -3.42 -13.26
C GLU A 65 20.59 -4.77 -13.95
N THR A 66 19.48 -5.31 -14.47
CA THR A 66 19.40 -6.62 -15.12
C THR A 66 18.75 -6.54 -16.50
N SER A 67 17.53 -5.99 -16.58
CA SER A 67 16.60 -6.16 -17.70
C SER A 67 16.88 -5.34 -18.95
N VAL A 68 17.72 -4.30 -18.87
CA VAL A 68 17.93 -3.36 -19.98
C VAL A 68 19.42 -3.07 -20.21
N THR A 69 19.82 -2.92 -21.47
CA THR A 69 21.19 -2.55 -21.87
C THR A 69 21.15 -1.20 -22.57
N ILE A 70 21.70 -0.17 -21.94
CA ILE A 70 21.74 1.19 -22.51
C ILE A 70 23.15 1.41 -23.05
N ASP A 71 23.26 1.62 -24.36
CA ASP A 71 24.54 1.87 -25.00
C ASP A 71 25.09 3.25 -24.64
N GLY A 72 26.42 3.35 -24.60
CA GLY A 72 27.14 4.61 -24.37
C GLY A 72 27.33 4.99 -22.90
N ILE A 73 26.80 4.21 -21.95
CA ILE A 73 27.02 4.44 -20.51
C ILE A 73 28.49 4.19 -20.17
N THR A 74 29.18 5.23 -19.71
CA THR A 74 30.56 5.14 -19.19
C THR A 74 30.65 5.51 -17.72
N THR A 75 29.59 6.10 -17.16
CA THR A 75 29.58 6.58 -15.78
C THR A 75 28.33 6.08 -15.08
N VAL A 76 28.50 5.43 -13.94
CA VAL A 76 27.41 5.01 -13.05
C VAL A 76 27.48 5.79 -11.75
N ILE A 77 26.34 6.28 -11.27
CA ILE A 77 26.19 6.86 -9.93
C ILE A 77 25.20 5.98 -9.17
N ASP A 78 25.64 5.32 -8.11
CA ASP A 78 24.84 4.34 -7.37
C ASP A 78 24.51 4.84 -5.96
N SER A 79 23.22 5.04 -5.68
CA SER A 79 22.72 5.34 -4.33
C SER A 79 22.86 4.15 -3.37
N GLY A 80 23.07 2.94 -3.88
CA GLY A 80 23.28 1.74 -3.06
C GLY A 80 22.01 1.19 -2.42
N ILE A 81 20.84 1.69 -2.80
CA ILE A 81 19.55 1.27 -2.25
C ILE A 81 18.58 0.86 -3.36
N ALA A 82 17.62 0.00 -3.03
CA ALA A 82 16.54 -0.42 -3.91
C ALA A 82 15.25 -0.65 -3.11
N LYS A 83 14.11 -0.51 -3.78
CA LYS A 83 12.81 -0.88 -3.23
C LYS A 83 12.51 -2.34 -3.60
N LEU A 84 12.30 -3.17 -2.58
CA LEU A 84 11.99 -4.59 -2.74
C LEU A 84 10.57 -4.89 -2.24
N ASN A 85 9.85 -5.73 -2.99
CA ASN A 85 8.58 -6.27 -2.57
C ASN A 85 8.80 -7.26 -1.41
N TYR A 86 8.08 -7.00 -0.33
CA TYR A 86 8.06 -7.81 0.87
C TYR A 86 6.63 -8.17 1.23
N TYR A 87 6.33 -9.46 1.23
CA TYR A 87 5.05 -10.00 1.63
C TYR A 87 5.09 -10.44 3.09
N ASN A 88 4.13 -9.98 3.88
CA ASN A 88 3.95 -10.44 5.25
C ASN A 88 2.83 -11.48 5.28
N GLN A 89 3.24 -12.73 5.48
CA GLN A 89 2.37 -13.91 5.45
C GLN A 89 1.30 -13.88 6.55
N ARG A 90 1.60 -13.32 7.72
CA ARG A 90 0.66 -13.30 8.85
C ARG A 90 -0.54 -12.38 8.64
N ASN A 91 -0.34 -11.31 7.89
CA ASN A 91 -1.31 -10.25 7.72
C ASN A 91 -1.77 -10.14 6.25
N PHE A 92 -1.22 -10.95 5.35
CA PHE A 92 -1.54 -10.95 3.92
C PHE A 92 -1.31 -9.58 3.26
N THR A 93 -0.33 -8.81 3.74
CA THR A 93 -0.06 -7.47 3.21
C THR A 93 1.24 -7.45 2.43
N SER A 94 1.19 -6.80 1.28
CA SER A 94 2.39 -6.46 0.50
C SER A 94 2.93 -5.11 0.93
N SER A 95 4.24 -4.97 0.95
CA SER A 95 4.93 -3.74 1.28
C SER A 95 6.12 -3.54 0.36
N LEU A 96 6.41 -2.30 0.03
CA LEU A 96 7.57 -1.94 -0.76
C LEU A 96 8.59 -1.28 0.18
N ILE A 97 9.65 -2.00 0.53
CA ILE A 97 10.62 -1.56 1.53
C ILE A 97 11.91 -1.15 0.83
N THR A 98 12.39 0.06 1.13
CA THR A 98 13.72 0.50 0.69
C THR A 98 14.78 -0.14 1.57
N LEU A 99 15.70 -0.89 0.96
CA LEU A 99 16.81 -1.57 1.61
C LEU A 99 18.13 -1.32 0.87
N PRO A 100 19.28 -1.41 1.56
CA PRO A 100 20.57 -1.50 0.91
C PRO A 100 20.62 -2.69 -0.05
N ILE A 101 21.26 -2.52 -1.20
CA ILE A 101 21.46 -3.60 -2.18
C ILE A 101 22.62 -4.50 -1.76
N SER A 102 22.62 -5.76 -2.19
CA SER A 102 23.70 -6.72 -1.93
C SER A 102 24.99 -6.35 -2.67
N LYS A 103 26.13 -6.91 -2.25
CA LYS A 103 27.41 -6.73 -2.95
C LYS A 103 27.31 -7.16 -4.41
N SER A 104 26.66 -8.29 -4.69
CA SER A 104 26.41 -8.74 -6.06
C SER A 104 25.64 -7.70 -6.89
N SER A 105 24.63 -7.05 -6.33
CA SER A 105 23.91 -5.96 -7.01
C SER A 105 24.80 -4.73 -7.23
N CYS A 106 25.64 -4.36 -6.26
CA CYS A 106 26.62 -3.27 -6.42
C CYS A 106 27.57 -3.54 -7.60
N GLU A 107 28.04 -4.77 -7.75
CA GLU A 107 28.92 -5.16 -8.87
C GLU A 107 28.17 -5.18 -10.20
N GLN A 108 26.93 -5.66 -10.24
CA GLN A 108 26.11 -5.60 -11.46
C GLN A 108 25.85 -4.16 -11.91
N ARG A 109 25.56 -3.25 -10.98
CA ARG A 109 25.39 -1.82 -11.25
C ARG A 109 26.69 -1.18 -11.74
N ALA A 110 27.82 -1.46 -11.08
CA ALA A 110 29.13 -0.97 -11.50
C ALA A 110 29.49 -1.47 -12.91
N GLY A 111 29.21 -2.74 -13.20
CA GLY A 111 29.41 -3.35 -14.51
C GLY A 111 28.61 -2.69 -15.65
N ARG A 112 27.58 -1.87 -15.35
CA ARG A 112 26.88 -1.09 -16.38
C ARG A 112 27.72 0.03 -17.00
N ALA A 113 28.74 0.53 -16.29
CA ALA A 113 29.66 1.54 -16.81
C ALA A 113 30.74 0.98 -17.76
N GLY A 114 30.99 -0.34 -17.72
CA GLY A 114 32.13 -0.96 -18.39
C GLY A 114 31.80 -1.74 -19.65
N ARG A 115 30.61 -1.55 -20.24
CA ARG A 115 30.12 -2.42 -21.34
C ARG A 115 30.69 -2.05 -22.71
N THR A 116 30.82 -0.77 -22.99
CA THR A 116 31.27 -0.27 -24.31
C THR A 116 32.69 0.27 -24.29
N ALA A 117 33.13 0.78 -23.14
CA ALA A 117 34.46 1.35 -22.92
C ALA A 117 34.80 1.28 -21.42
N PRO A 118 36.08 1.51 -21.03
CA PRO A 118 36.43 1.74 -19.63
C PRO A 118 35.56 2.86 -19.03
N GLY A 119 35.01 2.60 -17.85
CA GLY A 119 34.06 3.51 -17.20
C GLY A 119 34.31 3.64 -15.70
N HIS A 120 33.55 4.53 -15.07
CA HIS A 120 33.65 4.83 -13.64
C HIS A 120 32.32 4.55 -12.94
N CYS A 121 32.39 4.01 -11.72
CA CYS A 121 31.25 3.84 -10.83
C CYS A 121 31.48 4.65 -9.55
N TYR A 122 30.60 5.62 -9.29
CA TYR A 122 30.58 6.43 -8.10
C TYR A 122 29.51 5.87 -7.14
N ARG A 123 29.96 5.25 -6.06
CA ARG A 123 29.09 4.74 -4.99
C ARG A 123 28.87 5.84 -3.96
N LEU A 124 27.61 6.18 -3.67
CA LEU A 124 27.26 7.24 -2.71
C LEU A 124 27.19 6.73 -1.26
N TYR A 125 28.01 5.73 -0.94
CA TYR A 125 28.11 5.06 0.36
C TYR A 125 29.57 4.70 0.63
N SER A 126 29.94 4.59 1.91
CA SER A 126 31.31 4.31 2.30
C SER A 126 31.74 2.89 1.94
N GLU A 127 33.04 2.69 1.84
CA GLU A 127 33.63 1.35 1.67
C GLU A 127 33.30 0.44 2.87
N GLU A 128 33.23 1.01 4.08
CA GLU A 128 32.78 0.27 5.28
C GLU A 128 31.34 -0.25 5.12
N ASP A 129 30.41 0.62 4.69
CA ASP A 129 29.03 0.21 4.43
C ASP A 129 29.00 -0.93 3.39
N TYR A 130 29.69 -0.77 2.27
CA TYR A 130 29.83 -1.82 1.24
C TYR A 130 30.35 -3.15 1.83
N ASN A 131 31.40 -3.09 2.64
CA ASN A 131 32.03 -4.28 3.22
C ASN A 131 31.10 -5.02 4.20
N THR A 132 30.19 -4.31 4.88
CA THR A 132 29.21 -4.92 5.80
C THR A 132 27.97 -5.50 5.11
N ARG A 133 27.78 -5.28 3.80
CA ARG A 133 26.59 -5.78 3.08
C ARG A 133 26.66 -7.28 2.82
N GLU A 134 25.48 -7.90 2.76
CA GLU A 134 25.31 -9.28 2.34
C GLU A 134 25.81 -9.49 0.90
N MET A 135 26.37 -10.67 0.63
CA MET A 135 26.92 -11.01 -0.69
C MET A 135 25.83 -11.03 -1.76
N PHE A 136 24.67 -11.61 -1.41
CA PHE A 136 23.54 -11.81 -2.32
C PHE A 136 22.26 -11.21 -1.75
N THR A 137 21.34 -10.85 -2.65
CA THR A 137 20.00 -10.38 -2.28
C THR A 137 19.17 -11.56 -1.75
N LEU A 138 18.34 -11.32 -0.73
CA LEU A 138 17.47 -12.35 -0.18
C LEU A 138 16.55 -12.95 -1.27
N GLU A 139 16.50 -14.26 -1.30
CA GLU A 139 15.81 -15.04 -2.32
C GLU A 139 14.30 -14.81 -2.28
N GLU A 140 13.67 -14.89 -3.44
CA GLU A 140 12.25 -14.57 -3.61
C GLU A 140 11.33 -15.45 -2.76
N ILE A 141 11.61 -16.76 -2.70
CA ILE A 141 10.85 -17.74 -1.91
C ILE A 141 10.75 -17.39 -0.42
N LEU A 142 11.66 -16.54 0.10
CA LEU A 142 11.67 -16.11 1.50
C LEU A 142 10.85 -14.84 1.76
N ARG A 143 10.39 -14.15 0.71
CA ARG A 143 9.80 -12.80 0.78
C ARG A 143 8.48 -12.65 0.00
N THR A 144 7.98 -13.71 -0.64
CA THR A 144 6.70 -13.72 -1.38
C THR A 144 5.64 -14.64 -0.76
N ASP A 145 4.44 -14.61 -1.34
CA ASP A 145 3.32 -15.51 -1.02
C ASP A 145 3.59 -16.88 -1.64
N LEU A 146 3.52 -17.95 -0.83
CA LEU A 146 3.81 -19.32 -1.28
C LEU A 146 2.56 -20.09 -1.74
N SER A 147 1.38 -19.47 -1.70
CA SER A 147 0.12 -20.17 -2.02
C SER A 147 0.13 -20.79 -3.42
N GLU A 148 0.72 -20.11 -4.40
CA GLU A 148 0.86 -20.62 -5.77
C GLU A 148 1.83 -21.82 -5.86
N VAL A 149 2.97 -21.73 -5.18
CA VAL A 149 3.94 -22.83 -5.14
C VAL A 149 3.31 -24.07 -4.50
N ILE A 150 2.59 -23.90 -3.40
CA ILE A 150 1.98 -25.01 -2.66
C ILE A 150 0.83 -25.67 -3.42
N ILE A 151 -0.05 -24.89 -4.07
CA ILE A 151 -1.13 -25.50 -4.84
C ILE A 151 -0.59 -26.31 -6.03
N ARG A 152 0.48 -25.84 -6.69
CA ARG A 152 1.18 -26.59 -7.76
C ARG A 152 1.89 -27.83 -7.24
N MET A 153 2.48 -27.78 -6.05
CA MET A 153 3.04 -28.99 -5.41
C MET A 153 1.94 -30.02 -5.15
N SER A 154 0.76 -29.57 -4.69
CA SER A 154 -0.38 -30.45 -4.42
C SER A 154 -0.94 -31.08 -5.70
N GLU A 155 -0.99 -30.31 -6.81
CA GLU A 155 -1.33 -30.81 -8.16
C GLU A 155 -0.36 -31.91 -8.63
N LEU A 156 0.93 -31.78 -8.33
CA LEU A 156 1.97 -32.75 -8.67
C LEU A 156 2.01 -33.97 -7.71
N GLY A 157 1.11 -34.05 -6.74
CA GLY A 157 1.09 -35.14 -5.75
C GLY A 157 2.13 -35.01 -4.63
N ILE A 158 2.66 -33.79 -4.40
CA ILE A 158 3.66 -33.51 -3.38
C ILE A 158 3.00 -32.85 -2.17
N TYR A 159 2.80 -33.63 -1.10
CA TYR A 159 2.06 -33.20 0.10
C TYR A 159 2.95 -32.92 1.33
N ASP A 160 4.18 -33.43 1.35
CA ASP A 160 5.18 -33.14 2.39
C ASP A 160 6.02 -31.91 2.00
N TRP A 161 5.39 -30.74 2.10
CA TRP A 161 6.00 -29.47 1.71
C TRP A 161 7.18 -29.10 2.61
N GLU A 162 7.13 -29.50 3.89
CA GLU A 162 8.15 -29.20 4.88
C GLU A 162 9.47 -29.95 4.63
N ARG A 163 9.39 -31.17 4.10
CA ARG A 163 10.58 -31.98 3.74
C ARG A 163 11.00 -31.88 2.29
N PHE A 164 10.22 -31.18 1.45
CA PHE A 164 10.58 -30.96 0.05
C PHE A 164 11.98 -30.31 -0.07
N PRO A 165 12.86 -30.80 -0.95
CA PRO A 165 14.25 -30.35 -1.07
C PRO A 165 14.37 -29.04 -1.87
N PHE A 166 13.85 -27.94 -1.33
CA PHE A 166 14.08 -26.60 -1.91
C PHE A 166 15.57 -26.22 -1.87
N ILE A 167 16.05 -25.53 -2.92
CA ILE A 167 17.41 -24.93 -2.94
C ILE A 167 17.60 -24.02 -1.72
N THR A 168 16.66 -23.09 -1.53
CA THR A 168 16.55 -22.27 -0.33
C THR A 168 15.23 -22.61 0.36
N ARG A 169 15.30 -23.17 1.56
CA ARG A 169 14.11 -23.64 2.29
C ARG A 169 13.26 -22.45 2.80
N PRO A 170 11.96 -22.38 2.47
CA PRO A 170 11.08 -21.36 3.04
C PRO A 170 10.88 -21.56 4.54
N LYS A 171 10.48 -20.48 5.22
CA LYS A 171 10.15 -20.53 6.66
C LYS A 171 8.94 -21.44 6.88
N ALA A 172 8.91 -22.20 7.97
CA ALA A 172 7.76 -23.04 8.30
C ALA A 172 6.46 -22.24 8.44
N GLU A 173 6.55 -21.01 8.96
CA GLU A 173 5.39 -20.11 9.03
C GLU A 173 4.86 -19.70 7.65
N ALA A 174 5.72 -19.67 6.63
CA ALA A 174 5.34 -19.35 5.25
C ALA A 174 4.51 -20.46 4.64
N ILE A 175 4.99 -21.69 4.78
CA ILE A 175 4.29 -22.89 4.31
C ILE A 175 2.91 -22.97 4.98
N LYS A 176 2.89 -22.87 6.31
CA LYS A 176 1.64 -22.92 7.08
C LYS A 176 0.67 -21.80 6.70
N SER A 177 1.16 -20.59 6.45
CA SER A 177 0.30 -19.48 6.04
C SER A 177 -0.33 -19.70 4.66
N ALA A 178 0.42 -20.29 3.73
CA ALA A 178 -0.09 -20.64 2.41
C ALA A 178 -1.11 -21.79 2.51
N GLU A 179 -0.86 -22.81 3.33
CA GLU A 179 -1.82 -23.87 3.67
C GLU A 179 -3.14 -23.29 4.22
N GLU A 180 -3.05 -22.40 5.22
CA GLU A 180 -4.22 -21.73 5.81
C GLU A 180 -5.00 -20.90 4.77
N THR A 181 -4.31 -20.35 3.76
CA THR A 181 -4.94 -19.59 2.66
C THR A 181 -5.68 -20.52 1.71
N LEU A 182 -5.03 -21.60 1.28
CA LEU A 182 -5.61 -22.57 0.35
C LEU A 182 -6.82 -23.29 0.98
N LEU A 183 -6.74 -23.62 2.27
CA LEU A 183 -7.88 -24.13 3.04
C LEU A 183 -9.01 -23.09 3.15
N LEU A 184 -8.69 -21.81 3.34
CA LEU A 184 -9.70 -20.75 3.48
C LEU A 184 -10.51 -20.53 2.20
N ILE A 185 -9.89 -20.74 1.04
CA ILE A 185 -10.53 -20.58 -0.27
C ILE A 185 -11.02 -21.92 -0.83
N ASP A 186 -11.06 -22.98 -0.01
CA ASP A 186 -11.49 -24.33 -0.37
C ASP A 186 -10.71 -24.96 -1.54
N ALA A 187 -9.46 -24.56 -1.77
CA ALA A 187 -8.61 -25.10 -2.84
C ALA A 187 -8.04 -26.48 -2.48
N ILE A 188 -7.80 -26.74 -1.20
CA ILE A 188 -7.31 -28.01 -0.68
C ILE A 188 -8.16 -28.50 0.48
N ASP A 189 -8.14 -29.80 0.72
CA ASP A 189 -8.70 -30.42 1.93
C ASP A 189 -7.68 -30.43 3.09
N LYS A 190 -8.06 -31.01 4.23
CA LYS A 190 -7.20 -31.07 5.43
C LYS A 190 -6.03 -32.05 5.25
N GLU A 191 -6.17 -32.97 4.31
CA GLU A 191 -5.22 -33.97 3.91
C GLU A 191 -4.24 -33.44 2.84
N ARG A 192 -4.40 -32.16 2.43
CA ARG A 192 -3.59 -31.43 1.44
C ARG A 192 -3.82 -31.86 -0.01
N HIS A 193 -4.88 -32.60 -0.30
CA HIS A 193 -5.29 -32.90 -1.67
C HIS A 193 -6.05 -31.72 -2.26
N LEU A 194 -5.99 -31.57 -3.58
CA LEU A 194 -6.84 -30.61 -4.28
C LEU A 194 -8.31 -31.03 -4.13
N THR A 195 -9.17 -30.07 -3.81
CA THR A 195 -10.63 -30.25 -3.94
C THR A 195 -11.03 -30.09 -5.41
N SER A 196 -12.29 -30.37 -5.75
CA SER A 196 -12.81 -30.07 -7.10
C SER A 196 -12.69 -28.58 -7.47
N ILE A 197 -12.74 -27.68 -6.48
CA ILE A 197 -12.49 -26.25 -6.67
C ILE A 197 -11.00 -26.05 -6.99
N GLY A 198 -10.09 -26.66 -6.22
CA GLY A 198 -8.65 -26.60 -6.44
C GLY A 198 -8.21 -27.13 -7.80
N GLU A 199 -8.78 -28.25 -8.25
CA GLU A 199 -8.52 -28.85 -9.57
C GLU A 199 -8.88 -27.93 -10.73
N LEU A 200 -9.94 -27.12 -10.60
CA LEU A 200 -10.26 -26.10 -11.59
C LEU A 200 -9.35 -24.89 -11.46
N MET A 201 -9.01 -24.47 -10.24
CA MET A 201 -8.15 -23.31 -10.01
C MET A 201 -6.76 -23.46 -10.66
N VAL A 202 -6.16 -24.66 -10.62
CA VAL A 202 -4.84 -24.91 -11.20
C VAL A 202 -4.81 -24.83 -12.73
N LYS A 203 -5.96 -24.84 -13.41
CA LYS A 203 -6.04 -24.62 -14.87
C LYS A 203 -5.71 -23.18 -15.26
N PHE A 204 -5.85 -22.23 -14.34
CA PHE A 204 -5.60 -20.82 -14.60
C PHE A 204 -4.15 -20.43 -14.24
N PRO A 205 -3.43 -19.68 -15.09
CA PRO A 205 -2.09 -19.15 -14.79
C PRO A 205 -2.19 -17.89 -13.90
N LEU A 206 -2.87 -18.03 -12.76
CA LEU A 206 -3.20 -16.93 -11.85
C LEU A 206 -2.86 -17.28 -10.40
N LEU A 207 -2.77 -16.24 -9.57
CA LEU A 207 -2.74 -16.41 -8.13
C LEU A 207 -4.00 -17.19 -7.65
N PRO A 208 -3.87 -18.10 -6.67
CA PRO A 208 -5.00 -18.94 -6.23
C PRO A 208 -6.26 -18.14 -5.86
N ARG A 209 -6.11 -16.98 -5.22
CA ARG A 209 -7.22 -16.08 -4.89
C ARG A 209 -7.97 -15.55 -6.12
N HIS A 210 -7.27 -15.29 -7.22
CA HIS A 210 -7.89 -14.78 -8.44
C HIS A 210 -8.58 -15.92 -9.19
N ALA A 211 -7.92 -17.08 -9.32
CA ALA A 211 -8.51 -18.28 -9.88
C ALA A 211 -9.79 -18.69 -9.13
N ARG A 212 -9.78 -18.60 -7.79
CA ARG A 212 -10.95 -18.92 -6.96
C ARG A 212 -12.17 -18.07 -7.29
N ALA A 213 -11.99 -16.79 -7.60
CA ALA A 213 -13.10 -15.91 -7.97
C ALA A 213 -13.74 -16.31 -9.30
N ILE A 214 -12.94 -16.73 -10.27
CA ILE A 214 -13.42 -17.28 -11.55
C ILE A 214 -14.20 -18.57 -11.28
N VAL A 215 -13.63 -19.50 -10.52
CA VAL A 215 -14.28 -20.77 -10.18
C VAL A 215 -15.58 -20.56 -9.39
N GLU A 216 -15.67 -19.52 -8.56
CA GLU A 216 -16.94 -19.17 -7.89
C GLU A 216 -18.02 -18.77 -8.88
N ALA A 217 -17.67 -17.96 -9.88
CA ALA A 217 -18.60 -17.61 -10.95
C ALA A 217 -19.01 -18.84 -11.76
N MET A 218 -18.08 -19.77 -12.03
CA MET A 218 -18.36 -21.00 -12.78
C MET A 218 -19.45 -21.84 -12.09
N TYR A 219 -19.36 -22.01 -10.77
CA TYR A 219 -20.27 -22.88 -10.03
C TYR A 219 -21.57 -22.23 -9.57
N ARG A 220 -21.52 -20.97 -9.12
CA ARG A 220 -22.64 -20.36 -8.37
C ARG A 220 -23.31 -19.21 -9.09
N PHE A 221 -22.56 -18.47 -9.91
CA PHE A 221 -23.04 -17.25 -10.54
C PHE A 221 -22.55 -17.12 -12.00
N PRO A 222 -22.91 -18.04 -12.90
CA PRO A 222 -22.43 -18.01 -14.28
C PRO A 222 -22.82 -16.73 -15.04
N GLN A 223 -23.93 -16.09 -14.64
CA GLN A 223 -24.44 -14.84 -15.22
C GLN A 223 -23.55 -13.60 -15.03
N VAL A 224 -22.49 -13.69 -14.21
CA VAL A 224 -21.51 -12.62 -14.01
C VAL A 224 -20.10 -13.03 -14.44
N MET A 225 -19.97 -14.10 -15.23
CA MET A 225 -18.67 -14.64 -15.64
C MET A 225 -17.85 -13.58 -16.38
N GLU A 226 -18.46 -12.89 -17.33
CA GLU A 226 -17.80 -11.86 -18.12
C GLU A 226 -17.22 -10.74 -17.25
N GLU A 227 -18.00 -10.24 -16.29
CA GLU A 227 -17.59 -9.20 -15.36
C GLU A 227 -16.43 -9.67 -14.46
N VAL A 228 -16.48 -10.92 -13.98
CA VAL A 228 -15.42 -11.51 -13.16
C VAL A 228 -14.11 -11.62 -13.97
N LEU A 229 -14.17 -12.09 -15.21
CA LEU A 229 -12.99 -12.19 -16.08
C LEU A 229 -12.35 -10.82 -16.33
N ILE A 230 -13.17 -9.79 -16.60
CA ILE A 230 -12.68 -8.40 -16.74
C ILE A 230 -11.98 -7.97 -15.45
N ALA A 231 -12.63 -8.10 -14.30
CA ALA A 231 -12.08 -7.67 -13.02
C ALA A 231 -10.76 -8.35 -12.67
N ILE A 232 -10.69 -9.66 -12.86
CA ILE A 232 -9.48 -10.46 -12.61
C ILE A 232 -8.36 -10.04 -13.56
N SER A 233 -8.68 -9.73 -14.81
CA SER A 233 -7.70 -9.19 -15.77
C SER A 233 -7.09 -7.90 -15.22
N PHE A 234 -7.90 -6.93 -14.78
CA PHE A 234 -7.40 -5.66 -14.20
C PHE A 234 -6.49 -5.85 -12.98
N ILE A 235 -6.82 -6.75 -12.05
CA ILE A 235 -6.05 -6.92 -10.81
C ILE A 235 -4.86 -7.89 -10.95
N SER A 236 -4.75 -8.60 -12.08
CA SER A 236 -3.65 -9.52 -12.38
C SER A 236 -2.44 -8.84 -13.03
N THR A 237 -2.64 -7.69 -13.69
CA THR A 237 -1.60 -6.88 -14.34
C THR A 237 -1.37 -5.56 -13.59
N LYS A 238 -0.45 -4.73 -14.10
CA LYS A 238 -0.21 -3.37 -13.62
C LYS A 238 -1.46 -2.51 -13.83
N THR A 239 -1.57 -1.47 -13.01
CA THR A 239 -2.64 -0.47 -13.15
C THR A 239 -2.52 0.29 -14.48
N PRO A 240 -3.60 0.43 -15.28
CA PRO A 240 -3.58 1.20 -16.52
C PRO A 240 -3.62 2.71 -16.27
N PHE A 241 -3.99 3.16 -15.07
CA PHE A 241 -4.08 4.59 -14.75
C PHE A 241 -2.71 5.28 -14.73
N ILE A 242 -2.54 6.29 -15.59
CA ILE A 242 -1.35 7.14 -15.63
C ILE A 242 -1.60 8.47 -14.93
N LEU A 243 -0.57 9.01 -14.29
CA LEU A 243 -0.61 10.35 -13.68
C LEU A 243 0.59 11.15 -14.23
N PRO A 244 0.45 11.75 -15.43
CA PRO A 244 1.52 12.50 -16.05
C PRO A 244 1.93 13.70 -15.20
N PRO A 245 3.24 14.02 -15.11
CA PRO A 245 3.69 15.22 -14.40
C PRO A 245 3.08 16.48 -15.02
N GLY A 246 2.53 17.35 -14.18
CA GLY A 246 1.90 18.61 -14.63
C GLY A 246 0.39 18.48 -14.92
N GLU A 247 -0.09 17.28 -15.24
CA GLU A 247 -1.49 17.00 -15.59
C GLU A 247 -2.19 16.12 -14.54
N GLU A 248 -1.59 15.97 -13.35
CA GLU A 248 -2.05 15.03 -12.31
C GLU A 248 -3.50 15.27 -11.85
N GLU A 249 -3.98 16.51 -11.90
CA GLU A 249 -5.35 16.86 -11.50
C GLU A 249 -6.37 16.55 -12.58
N GLU A 250 -6.02 16.81 -13.84
CA GLU A 250 -6.83 16.45 -15.00
C GLU A 250 -6.94 14.92 -15.12
N ALA A 251 -5.81 14.23 -14.95
CA ALA A 251 -5.78 12.77 -14.92
C ALA A 251 -6.67 12.20 -13.82
N LYS A 252 -6.60 12.75 -12.60
CA LYS A 252 -7.50 12.34 -11.50
C LYS A 252 -8.96 12.63 -11.84
N ALA A 253 -9.28 13.78 -12.42
CA ALA A 253 -10.65 14.13 -12.81
C ALA A 253 -11.19 13.17 -13.89
N ALA A 254 -10.37 12.82 -14.88
CA ALA A 254 -10.69 11.84 -15.90
C ALA A 254 -10.94 10.45 -15.29
N HIS A 255 -10.08 9.99 -14.37
CA HIS A 255 -10.28 8.72 -13.66
C HIS A 255 -11.55 8.73 -12.81
N HIS A 256 -11.80 9.85 -12.11
CA HIS A 256 -13.00 10.06 -11.32
C HIS A 256 -14.28 10.00 -12.15
N SER A 257 -14.24 10.30 -13.45
CA SER A 257 -15.41 10.19 -14.34
C SER A 257 -15.92 8.75 -14.50
N PHE A 258 -15.07 7.74 -14.21
CA PHE A 258 -15.45 6.33 -14.21
C PHE A 258 -15.92 5.84 -12.85
N ASN A 259 -15.88 6.67 -11.81
CA ASN A 259 -16.25 6.26 -10.46
C ASN A 259 -17.72 5.82 -10.41
N SER A 260 -17.94 4.66 -9.80
CA SER A 260 -19.28 4.14 -9.57
C SER A 260 -19.64 4.18 -8.09
N GLN A 261 -20.88 4.58 -7.80
CA GLN A 261 -21.49 4.41 -6.47
C GLN A 261 -21.67 2.93 -6.08
N GLN A 262 -21.28 1.98 -6.93
CA GLN A 262 -21.27 0.56 -6.60
C GLN A 262 -19.85 0.02 -6.33
N GLY A 263 -18.81 0.87 -6.46
CA GLY A 263 -17.43 0.53 -6.10
C GLY A 263 -16.44 0.55 -7.26
N ASP A 264 -15.14 0.57 -6.91
CA ASP A 264 -14.03 0.66 -7.88
C ASP A 264 -14.00 -0.55 -8.83
N PHE A 265 -14.45 -1.73 -8.39
CA PHE A 265 -14.56 -2.91 -9.27
C PHE A 265 -15.59 -2.73 -10.41
N ILE A 266 -16.58 -1.83 -10.25
CA ILE A 266 -17.55 -1.51 -11.30
C ILE A 266 -16.96 -0.48 -12.25
N SER A 267 -16.07 0.39 -11.77
CA SER A 267 -15.31 1.30 -12.62
C SER A 267 -14.45 0.55 -13.63
N TYR A 268 -13.87 -0.61 -13.27
CA TYR A 268 -13.16 -1.48 -14.23
C TYR A 268 -14.06 -1.96 -15.36
N LEU A 269 -15.29 -2.41 -15.05
CA LEU A 269 -16.27 -2.80 -16.07
C LEU A 269 -16.61 -1.63 -16.99
N THR A 270 -16.79 -0.44 -16.42
CA THR A 270 -17.13 0.77 -17.19
C THR A 270 -16.00 1.16 -18.15
N ILE A 271 -14.75 1.11 -17.68
CA ILE A 271 -13.56 1.40 -18.50
C ILE A 271 -13.41 0.36 -19.60
N TYR A 272 -13.48 -0.92 -19.24
CA TYR A 272 -13.32 -2.02 -20.19
C TYR A 272 -14.39 -1.98 -21.28
N ASN A 273 -15.67 -1.86 -20.92
CA ASN A 273 -16.77 -1.87 -21.87
C ASN A 273 -16.68 -0.69 -22.85
N ARG A 274 -16.24 0.49 -22.38
CA ARG A 274 -15.96 1.63 -23.26
C ARG A 274 -14.81 1.30 -24.22
N PHE A 275 -13.67 0.84 -23.71
CA PHE A 275 -12.51 0.48 -24.53
C PHE A 275 -12.84 -0.60 -25.57
N SER A 276 -13.57 -1.65 -25.19
CA SER A 276 -13.92 -2.77 -26.07
C SER A 276 -15.00 -2.42 -27.09
N SER A 277 -15.86 -1.42 -26.80
CA SER A 277 -16.90 -0.97 -27.73
C SER A 277 -16.36 -0.18 -28.92
N LEU A 278 -15.12 0.32 -28.84
CA LEU A 278 -14.46 1.04 -29.91
C LEU A 278 -13.91 0.04 -30.94
N GLU A 279 -14.16 0.29 -32.23
CA GLU A 279 -13.83 -0.64 -33.30
C GLU A 279 -12.40 -0.43 -33.81
N THR A 280 -11.97 0.83 -33.96
CA THR A 280 -10.68 1.16 -34.56
C THR A 280 -9.57 1.29 -33.51
N LYS A 281 -8.33 1.12 -33.95
CA LYS A 281 -7.16 1.30 -33.09
C LYS A 281 -7.04 2.76 -32.64
N GLU A 282 -7.28 3.69 -33.57
CA GLU A 282 -7.15 5.13 -33.39
C GLU A 282 -8.13 5.64 -32.33
N GLU A 283 -9.39 5.20 -32.38
CA GLU A 283 -10.40 5.55 -31.35
C GLU A 283 -9.99 5.03 -29.97
N ARG A 284 -9.44 3.82 -29.88
CA ARG A 284 -8.99 3.24 -28.61
C ARG A 284 -7.79 3.98 -28.03
N GLU A 285 -6.84 4.39 -28.86
CA GLU A 285 -5.70 5.21 -28.46
C GLU A 285 -6.16 6.60 -27.98
N GLU A 286 -7.07 7.24 -28.71
CA GLU A 286 -7.67 8.53 -28.33
C GLU A 286 -8.45 8.43 -27.00
N PHE A 287 -9.25 7.38 -26.82
CA PHE A 287 -9.93 7.12 -25.55
C PHE A 287 -8.96 6.96 -24.40
N CYS A 288 -7.88 6.19 -24.60
CA CYS A 288 -6.86 6.00 -23.57
C CYS A 288 -6.14 7.32 -23.24
N GLN A 289 -5.79 8.10 -24.26
CA GLN A 289 -5.13 9.39 -24.08
C GLN A 289 -6.01 10.38 -23.31
N THR A 290 -7.25 10.58 -23.74
CA THR A 290 -8.21 11.51 -23.10
C THR A 290 -8.60 11.07 -21.69
N SER A 291 -8.62 9.76 -21.44
CA SER A 291 -8.96 9.17 -20.14
C SER A 291 -7.75 8.96 -19.22
N TYR A 292 -6.54 9.34 -19.65
CA TYR A 292 -5.30 9.13 -18.92
C TYR A 292 -5.09 7.65 -18.53
N LEU A 293 -5.22 6.76 -19.52
CA LEU A 293 -4.96 5.32 -19.43
C LEU A 293 -3.78 4.94 -20.33
N ASP A 294 -2.97 3.97 -19.90
CA ASP A 294 -1.90 3.38 -20.70
C ASP A 294 -2.49 2.38 -21.70
N TYR A 295 -2.45 2.75 -22.99
CA TYR A 295 -2.99 1.93 -24.08
C TYR A 295 -2.38 0.52 -24.15
N PRO A 296 -1.04 0.32 -24.06
CA PRO A 296 -0.45 -1.01 -24.02
C PRO A 296 -0.98 -1.89 -22.88
N THR A 297 -1.12 -1.32 -21.67
CA THR A 297 -1.69 -2.03 -20.52
C THR A 297 -3.16 -2.37 -20.74
N MET A 298 -3.95 -1.47 -21.36
CA MET A 298 -5.35 -1.77 -21.70
C MET A 298 -5.48 -2.90 -22.73
N VAL A 299 -4.59 -2.95 -23.73
CA VAL A 299 -4.50 -4.07 -24.68
C VAL A 299 -4.09 -5.36 -23.98
N GLU A 300 -3.12 -5.32 -23.06
CA GLU A 300 -2.72 -6.46 -22.23
C GLU A 300 -3.89 -7.00 -21.41
N ILE A 301 -4.65 -6.12 -20.74
CA ILE A 301 -5.86 -6.48 -19.98
C ILE A 301 -6.88 -7.17 -20.89
N HIS A 302 -7.12 -6.64 -22.09
CA HIS A 302 -8.03 -7.25 -23.06
C HIS A 302 -7.54 -8.65 -23.49
N HIS A 303 -6.25 -8.81 -23.77
CA HIS A 303 -5.68 -10.10 -24.13
C HIS A 303 -5.80 -11.13 -23.00
N ILE A 304 -5.51 -10.74 -21.76
CA ILE A 304 -5.67 -11.61 -20.58
C ILE A 304 -7.13 -12.04 -20.43
N ARG A 305 -8.09 -11.12 -20.63
CA ARG A 305 -9.52 -11.44 -20.58
C ARG A 305 -9.89 -12.50 -21.61
N GLU A 306 -9.42 -12.37 -22.85
CA GLU A 306 -9.66 -13.37 -23.91
C GLU A 306 -9.05 -14.73 -23.54
N GLN A 307 -7.79 -14.76 -23.09
CA GLN A 307 -7.13 -16.00 -22.67
C GLN A 307 -7.87 -16.71 -21.53
N LEU A 308 -8.34 -15.95 -20.53
CA LEU A 308 -9.14 -16.52 -19.45
C LEU A 308 -10.50 -17.04 -19.95
N SER A 309 -11.08 -16.37 -20.96
CA SER A 309 -12.35 -16.78 -21.58
C SER A 309 -12.19 -18.09 -22.37
N GLU A 310 -11.07 -18.25 -23.07
CA GLU A 310 -10.69 -19.50 -23.75
C GLU A 310 -10.60 -20.65 -22.74
N ILE A 311 -9.88 -20.46 -21.63
CA ILE A 311 -9.73 -21.48 -20.57
C ILE A 311 -11.10 -21.86 -19.98
N VAL A 312 -11.97 -20.88 -19.67
CA VAL A 312 -13.32 -21.16 -19.17
C VAL A 312 -14.14 -21.96 -20.19
N SER A 313 -14.06 -21.58 -21.47
CA SER A 313 -14.79 -22.27 -22.56
C SER A 313 -14.32 -23.71 -22.73
N GLU A 314 -13.01 -23.98 -22.66
CA GLU A 314 -12.43 -25.33 -22.70
C GLU A 314 -12.92 -26.23 -21.55
N THR A 315 -13.23 -25.64 -20.39
CA THR A 315 -13.82 -26.37 -19.26
C THR A 315 -15.31 -26.67 -19.41
N GLY A 316 -15.97 -26.16 -20.47
CA GLY A 316 -17.37 -26.41 -20.78
C GLY A 316 -18.37 -25.54 -20.02
N PHE A 317 -17.91 -24.45 -19.37
CA PHE A 317 -18.76 -23.51 -18.67
C PHE A 317 -19.20 -22.35 -19.59
N PRO A 318 -20.47 -21.90 -19.53
CA PRO A 318 -20.91 -20.78 -20.33
C PRO A 318 -20.33 -19.47 -19.80
N ILE A 319 -19.98 -18.57 -20.72
CA ILE A 319 -19.60 -17.20 -20.42
C ILE A 319 -20.81 -16.32 -20.70
N SER A 320 -21.42 -15.80 -19.64
CA SER A 320 -22.49 -14.81 -19.73
C SER A 320 -22.21 -13.62 -18.81
N GLY A 321 -22.82 -12.50 -19.14
CA GLY A 321 -22.76 -11.25 -18.39
C GLY A 321 -24.16 -10.65 -18.20
N GLY A 322 -24.21 -9.50 -17.51
CA GLY A 322 -25.44 -8.78 -17.21
C GLY A 322 -26.14 -9.23 -15.93
N GLY A 323 -25.49 -10.06 -15.12
CA GLY A 323 -25.99 -10.49 -13.83
C GLY A 323 -25.98 -9.39 -12.75
N PRO A 324 -26.56 -9.66 -11.56
CA PRO A 324 -26.60 -8.71 -10.47
C PRO A 324 -25.19 -8.34 -9.96
N THR A 325 -24.94 -7.05 -9.69
CA THR A 325 -23.66 -6.58 -9.09
C THR A 325 -23.32 -7.30 -7.78
N GLN A 326 -24.35 -7.71 -7.03
CA GLN A 326 -24.18 -8.50 -5.80
C GLN A 326 -23.41 -9.80 -6.08
N ASP A 327 -23.80 -10.52 -7.13
CA ASP A 327 -23.24 -11.82 -7.47
C ASP A 327 -21.79 -11.65 -7.93
N TYR A 328 -21.54 -10.65 -8.79
CA TYR A 328 -20.19 -10.25 -9.23
C TYR A 328 -19.26 -9.96 -8.04
N LEU A 329 -19.69 -9.12 -7.10
CA LEU A 329 -18.90 -8.79 -5.92
C LEU A 329 -18.75 -9.98 -4.96
N CYS A 330 -19.74 -10.89 -4.89
CA CYS A 330 -19.63 -12.11 -4.11
C CYS A 330 -18.57 -13.05 -4.69
N CYS A 331 -18.52 -13.22 -6.02
CA CYS A 331 -17.48 -14.01 -6.70
C CYS A 331 -16.08 -13.49 -6.37
N LEU A 332 -15.86 -12.18 -6.53
CA LEU A 332 -14.58 -11.56 -6.22
C LEU A 332 -14.23 -11.71 -4.72
N ALA A 333 -15.19 -11.51 -3.83
CA ALA A 333 -14.97 -11.64 -2.39
C ALA A 333 -14.71 -13.09 -1.95
N ALA A 334 -15.24 -14.09 -2.65
CA ALA A 334 -14.96 -15.50 -2.40
C ALA A 334 -13.52 -15.88 -2.77
N GLY A 335 -12.91 -15.19 -3.74
CA GLY A 335 -11.47 -15.32 -4.01
C GLY A 335 -10.61 -14.50 -3.06
N LEU A 336 -11.07 -13.30 -2.71
CA LEU A 336 -10.33 -12.28 -1.95
C LEU A 336 -10.79 -12.18 -0.49
N LEU A 337 -11.15 -13.30 0.15
CA LEU A 337 -11.68 -13.36 1.52
C LEU A 337 -10.85 -12.58 2.53
N GLN A 338 -9.51 -12.64 2.43
CA GLN A 338 -8.58 -11.94 3.32
C GLN A 338 -8.67 -10.41 3.21
N TYR A 339 -9.24 -9.89 2.13
CA TYR A 339 -9.41 -8.46 1.86
C TYR A 339 -10.83 -7.97 2.07
N VAL A 340 -11.74 -8.85 2.51
CA VAL A 340 -13.04 -8.42 3.05
C VAL A 340 -12.84 -7.76 4.41
N CYS A 341 -13.32 -6.53 4.52
CA CYS A 341 -13.11 -5.67 5.68
C CYS A 341 -14.42 -5.19 6.29
N VAL A 342 -14.40 -5.00 7.62
CA VAL A 342 -15.46 -4.34 8.39
C VAL A 342 -14.94 -3.06 9.02
N ARG A 343 -15.74 -2.00 8.98
CA ARG A 343 -15.44 -0.73 9.64
C ARG A 343 -15.45 -0.92 11.15
N SER A 344 -14.36 -0.54 11.80
CA SER A 344 -14.16 -0.74 13.24
C SER A 344 -14.34 0.54 14.06
N ARG A 345 -13.60 1.61 13.73
CA ARG A 345 -13.63 2.91 14.42
C ARG A 345 -13.33 4.03 13.43
N ARG A 346 -14.24 5.00 13.29
CA ARG A 346 -14.11 6.13 12.36
C ARG A 346 -13.75 5.63 10.94
N SER A 347 -12.61 6.06 10.41
CA SER A 347 -12.06 5.69 9.10
C SER A 347 -11.26 4.38 9.09
N MET A 348 -11.14 3.67 10.22
CA MET A 348 -10.36 2.44 10.33
C MET A 348 -11.20 1.18 10.09
N TYR A 349 -10.69 0.33 9.22
CA TYR A 349 -11.19 -0.98 8.87
C TYR A 349 -10.35 -2.09 9.49
N ARG A 350 -10.94 -3.28 9.49
CA ARG A 350 -10.34 -4.52 9.94
C ARG A 350 -10.75 -5.65 9.00
N SER A 351 -9.80 -6.48 8.60
CA SER A 351 -10.03 -7.75 7.92
C SER A 351 -10.01 -8.93 8.91
N LEU A 352 -10.05 -10.16 8.39
CA LEU A 352 -9.88 -11.36 9.20
C LEU A 352 -8.52 -11.39 9.92
N SER A 353 -7.49 -10.85 9.28
CA SER A 353 -6.09 -11.01 9.71
C SER A 353 -5.50 -9.72 10.29
N VAL A 354 -6.01 -8.55 9.87
CA VAL A 354 -5.36 -7.25 10.14
C VAL A 354 -6.35 -6.19 10.60
N ASP A 355 -5.89 -5.30 11.48
CA ASP A 355 -6.65 -4.13 11.95
C ASP A 355 -6.01 -2.84 11.40
N GLN A 356 -6.67 -1.69 11.55
CA GLN A 356 -6.14 -0.36 11.17
C GLN A 356 -5.85 -0.20 9.67
N ILE A 357 -6.73 -0.76 8.85
CA ILE A 357 -6.72 -0.57 7.40
C ILE A 357 -7.47 0.73 7.07
N PHE A 358 -6.96 1.54 6.16
CA PHE A 358 -7.60 2.76 5.68
C PHE A 358 -7.95 2.62 4.21
N ILE A 359 -9.03 3.25 3.75
CA ILE A 359 -9.30 3.30 2.30
C ILE A 359 -8.23 4.18 1.66
N HIS A 360 -7.65 3.71 0.54
CA HIS A 360 -6.67 4.49 -0.20
C HIS A 360 -7.34 5.76 -0.78
N PRO A 361 -6.68 6.93 -0.71
CA PRO A 361 -7.16 8.18 -1.28
C PRO A 361 -7.67 8.15 -2.71
N GLY A 362 -7.09 7.28 -3.54
CA GLY A 362 -7.46 7.14 -4.96
C GLY A 362 -8.72 6.33 -5.22
N SER A 363 -9.38 5.79 -4.19
CA SER A 363 -10.64 5.07 -4.34
C SER A 363 -11.83 6.03 -4.39
N ALA A 364 -12.87 5.69 -5.16
CA ALA A 364 -14.15 6.41 -5.15
C ALA A 364 -14.79 6.46 -3.76
N TRP A 365 -14.51 5.45 -2.93
CA TRP A 365 -15.13 5.25 -1.62
C TRP A 365 -14.35 5.84 -0.45
N PHE A 366 -13.32 6.65 -0.73
CA PHE A 366 -12.52 7.30 0.30
C PHE A 366 -13.36 8.18 1.25
N LYS A 367 -14.40 8.85 0.74
CA LYS A 367 -15.24 9.79 1.50
C LYS A 367 -16.43 9.13 2.22
N GLU A 368 -17.12 8.18 1.57
CA GLU A 368 -18.37 7.61 2.09
C GLU A 368 -18.19 6.58 3.22
N MET A 369 -17.05 5.88 3.24
CA MET A 369 -16.67 4.94 4.31
C MET A 369 -17.76 3.88 4.65
N PRO A 370 -17.96 2.86 3.80
CA PRO A 370 -19.03 1.87 3.96
C PRO A 370 -18.80 0.96 5.18
N GLN A 371 -19.84 0.32 5.72
CA GLN A 371 -19.68 -0.53 6.90
C GLN A 371 -18.90 -1.81 6.62
N PHE A 372 -19.07 -2.38 5.42
CA PHE A 372 -18.28 -3.51 4.91
C PHE A 372 -17.77 -3.15 3.52
N LEU A 373 -16.58 -3.66 3.19
CA LEU A 373 -16.00 -3.48 1.88
C LEU A 373 -15.20 -4.70 1.46
N LEU A 374 -15.06 -4.84 0.14
CA LEU A 374 -14.06 -5.66 -0.51
C LEU A 374 -12.94 -4.74 -0.99
N ALA A 375 -11.69 -5.15 -0.77
CA ALA A 375 -10.52 -4.52 -1.38
C ALA A 375 -9.87 -5.49 -2.39
N GLY A 376 -9.31 -4.97 -3.47
CA GLY A 376 -8.49 -5.77 -4.40
C GLY A 376 -7.14 -6.15 -3.79
N GLU A 377 -6.55 -5.23 -3.02
CA GLU A 377 -5.32 -5.47 -2.28
C GLU A 377 -5.24 -4.64 -0.98
N ILE A 378 -4.42 -5.10 -0.04
CA ILE A 378 -4.02 -4.34 1.15
C ILE A 378 -2.52 -4.13 1.12
N VAL A 379 -2.09 -2.89 0.93
CA VAL A 379 -0.69 -2.50 0.81
C VAL A 379 -0.24 -1.65 1.99
N GLN A 380 0.93 -1.98 2.53
CA GLN A 380 1.60 -1.20 3.56
C GLN A 380 2.57 -0.22 2.92
N THR A 381 2.26 1.07 3.03
CA THR A 381 3.18 2.18 2.72
C THR A 381 3.53 2.89 4.03
N SER A 382 3.07 4.13 4.24
CA SER A 382 3.10 4.80 5.54
C SER A 382 2.15 4.16 6.55
N ARG A 383 1.05 3.57 6.05
CA ARG A 383 -0.01 2.85 6.77
C ARG A 383 -0.53 1.72 5.89
N LEU A 384 -1.45 0.93 6.42
CA LEU A 384 -2.19 -0.06 5.64
C LEU A 384 -3.30 0.61 4.85
N TYR A 385 -3.23 0.51 3.53
CA TYR A 385 -4.24 1.02 2.62
C TYR A 385 -4.91 -0.10 1.85
N ALA A 386 -6.24 -0.10 1.86
CA ALA A 386 -7.08 -0.87 0.96
C ALA A 386 -7.18 -0.14 -0.38
N ARG A 387 -6.81 -0.80 -1.48
CA ARG A 387 -6.93 -0.27 -2.84
C ARG A 387 -7.96 -1.08 -3.62
N THR A 388 -8.58 -0.43 -4.60
CA THR A 388 -9.70 -0.97 -5.39
C THR A 388 -10.82 -1.45 -4.47
N VAL A 389 -11.60 -0.49 -3.97
CA VAL A 389 -12.60 -0.71 -2.92
C VAL A 389 -14.00 -0.71 -3.50
N SER A 390 -14.75 -1.77 -3.21
CA SER A 390 -16.21 -1.82 -3.43
C SER A 390 -16.95 -2.08 -2.12
N PRO A 391 -18.09 -1.40 -1.87
CA PRO A 391 -18.91 -1.64 -0.70
C PRO A 391 -19.52 -3.05 -0.73
N LEU A 392 -19.66 -3.66 0.44
CA LEU A 392 -20.43 -4.89 0.61
C LEU A 392 -21.60 -4.64 1.56
N LYS A 393 -22.70 -5.36 1.35
CA LYS A 393 -23.81 -5.39 2.30
C LYS A 393 -23.62 -6.53 3.30
N ARG A 394 -24.24 -6.39 4.48
CA ARG A 394 -24.08 -7.35 5.58
C ARG A 394 -24.63 -8.73 5.23
N GLU A 395 -25.77 -8.75 4.54
CA GLU A 395 -26.48 -9.93 4.07
C GLU A 395 -25.68 -10.73 3.03
N TRP A 396 -24.74 -10.10 2.33
CA TRP A 396 -23.90 -10.77 1.34
C TRP A 396 -22.77 -11.60 1.97
N LEU A 397 -22.39 -11.33 3.23
CA LEU A 397 -21.28 -12.02 3.88
C LEU A 397 -21.50 -13.53 4.00
N ASP A 398 -22.76 -13.95 4.21
CA ASP A 398 -23.12 -15.36 4.31
C ASP A 398 -23.18 -16.03 2.92
N LEU A 399 -23.44 -15.24 1.86
CA LEU A 399 -23.38 -15.70 0.47
C LEU A 399 -21.94 -15.87 -0.02
N ILE A 400 -21.01 -15.01 0.44
CA ILE A 400 -19.59 -15.09 0.08
C ILE A 400 -18.96 -16.35 0.67
N HIS A 401 -19.09 -16.53 2.00
CA HIS A 401 -18.61 -17.74 2.65
C HIS A 401 -19.26 -17.89 4.04
N PRO A 402 -19.77 -19.08 4.42
CA PRO A 402 -20.52 -19.26 5.67
C PRO A 402 -19.76 -18.85 6.94
N SER A 403 -18.44 -19.03 6.96
CA SER A 403 -17.62 -18.64 8.12
C SER A 403 -17.27 -17.15 8.17
N LEU A 404 -17.51 -16.38 7.10
CA LEU A 404 -17.00 -15.02 6.98
C LEU A 404 -17.66 -14.09 7.99
N ARG A 405 -18.99 -14.00 7.98
CA ARG A 405 -19.77 -13.18 8.91
C ARG A 405 -19.42 -13.43 10.39
N PRO A 406 -19.42 -14.68 10.92
CA PRO A 406 -19.09 -14.92 12.32
C PRO A 406 -17.63 -14.59 12.64
N ARG A 407 -16.67 -14.73 11.72
CA ARG A 407 -15.27 -14.36 11.98
C ARG A 407 -15.02 -12.85 11.90
N LEU A 408 -15.75 -12.16 11.03
CA LEU A 408 -15.63 -10.71 10.81
C LEU A 408 -16.37 -9.90 11.89
N LEU A 409 -17.53 -10.38 12.33
CA LEU A 409 -18.36 -9.73 13.35
C LEU A 409 -18.20 -10.33 14.74
N GLY A 410 -17.71 -11.57 14.83
CA GLY A 410 -17.39 -12.21 16.09
C GLY A 410 -16.46 -11.30 16.88
N SER A 411 -16.86 -10.99 18.11
CA SER A 411 -15.97 -10.39 19.08
C SER A 411 -14.72 -11.26 19.10
N LYS A 412 -13.55 -10.73 18.68
CA LYS A 412 -12.27 -11.40 18.95
C LYS A 412 -12.33 -11.76 20.43
N ALA A 413 -12.48 -13.05 20.75
CA ALA A 413 -12.27 -13.53 22.09
C ALA A 413 -10.92 -12.95 22.51
N PRO A 414 -10.82 -12.26 23.67
CA PRO A 414 -9.54 -11.70 24.08
C PRO A 414 -8.56 -12.86 24.08
N LYS A 415 -7.50 -12.77 23.27
CA LYS A 415 -6.46 -13.80 23.14
C LYS A 415 -6.14 -14.34 24.53
N LYS A 416 -6.59 -15.56 24.84
CA LYS A 416 -6.44 -16.16 26.17
C LYS A 416 -4.97 -16.26 26.59
N ARG A 417 -4.04 -16.31 25.62
CA ARG A 417 -2.59 -16.27 25.83
C ARG A 417 -2.04 -14.95 26.40
N GLU A 418 -2.74 -13.82 26.27
CA GLU A 418 -2.30 -12.55 26.88
C GLU A 418 -2.79 -12.37 28.33
N LYS A 419 -3.73 -13.21 28.80
CA LYS A 419 -4.33 -13.07 30.14
C LYS A 419 -3.50 -13.73 31.26
N GLU A 420 -2.69 -14.73 30.96
CA GLU A 420 -1.95 -15.47 31.99
C GLU A 420 -0.62 -14.82 32.42
N GLU A 421 -0.01 -13.96 31.60
CA GLU A 421 1.25 -13.29 31.97
C GLU A 421 1.09 -11.88 32.54
N VAL A 422 -0.02 -11.18 32.26
CA VAL A 422 -0.27 -9.85 32.88
C VAL A 422 -0.48 -10.00 34.38
N ALA A 423 -0.98 -11.14 34.84
CA ALA A 423 -1.11 -11.47 36.27
C ALA A 423 0.25 -11.73 36.96
N LYS A 424 1.34 -11.98 36.20
CA LYS A 424 2.69 -12.14 36.76
C LYS A 424 3.47 -10.83 36.91
N ALA A 425 2.98 -9.73 36.32
CA ALA A 425 3.61 -8.41 36.41
C ALA A 425 3.16 -7.59 37.63
N GLU A 426 2.35 -8.16 38.53
CA GLU A 426 1.88 -7.47 39.74
C GLU A 426 2.90 -7.41 40.89
N VAL A 427 4.16 -7.81 40.67
CA VAL A 427 5.21 -7.66 41.70
C VAL A 427 6.51 -7.15 41.08
N GLY A 428 6.72 -5.82 41.08
CA GLY A 428 8.04 -5.21 40.78
C GLY A 428 8.14 -3.98 39.85
N LYS A 429 7.08 -3.17 39.67
CA LYS A 429 7.03 -1.75 39.17
C LYS A 429 7.71 -1.31 37.85
N SER A 430 8.58 -2.08 37.18
CA SER A 430 9.17 -1.74 35.87
C SER A 430 9.06 -2.87 34.84
N LEU A 431 9.07 -2.50 33.56
CA LEU A 431 9.15 -3.41 32.43
C LEU A 431 10.46 -3.20 31.67
N SER A 432 11.26 -4.26 31.58
CA SER A 432 12.46 -4.28 30.75
C SER A 432 12.10 -4.38 29.26
N LEU A 433 12.44 -3.37 28.47
CA LEU A 433 12.37 -3.39 27.01
C LEU A 433 13.75 -3.11 26.43
N TYR A 434 14.30 -4.09 25.71
CA TYR A 434 15.60 -4.00 25.03
C TYR A 434 16.76 -3.55 25.95
N GLY A 435 16.75 -3.99 27.22
CA GLY A 435 17.79 -3.68 28.20
C GLY A 435 17.61 -2.34 28.94
N LYS A 436 16.50 -1.63 28.73
CA LYS A 436 16.10 -0.46 29.53
C LYS A 436 14.84 -0.77 30.33
N GLU A 437 14.81 -0.33 31.58
CA GLU A 437 13.65 -0.44 32.46
C GLU A 437 12.71 0.76 32.27
N PHE A 438 11.42 0.48 32.07
CA PHE A 438 10.37 1.50 31.93
C PHE A 438 9.34 1.38 33.05
N GLU A 439 8.87 2.51 33.57
CA GLU A 439 7.89 2.53 34.67
C GLU A 439 6.53 1.96 34.23
N LEU A 440 5.90 1.18 35.11
CA LEU A 440 4.53 0.72 34.94
C LEU A 440 3.56 1.52 35.81
N ILE A 441 2.60 2.19 35.19
CA ILE A 441 1.49 2.86 35.88
C ILE A 441 0.19 2.04 35.76
N THR A 442 -0.58 1.98 36.84
CA THR A 442 -1.92 1.35 36.85
C THR A 442 -2.98 2.43 37.02
N THR A 443 -3.81 2.67 36.02
CA THR A 443 -4.80 3.75 36.07
C THR A 443 -6.13 3.40 35.39
N GLY A 444 -7.23 3.87 36.01
CA GLY A 444 -8.61 3.70 35.52
C GLY A 444 -9.39 2.56 36.19
N LYS A 445 -10.73 2.56 36.01
CA LYS A 445 -11.68 1.60 36.63
C LYS A 445 -11.36 0.10 36.41
N ARG A 446 -10.48 -0.24 35.46
CA ARG A 446 -10.10 -1.61 35.09
C ARG A 446 -8.70 -2.06 35.54
N LYS A 447 -7.97 -1.26 36.35
CA LYS A 447 -6.64 -1.57 36.91
C LYS A 447 -5.67 -2.30 35.93
N ARG A 448 -5.55 -1.82 34.69
CA ARG A 448 -4.61 -2.43 33.73
C ARG A 448 -3.23 -1.74 33.82
N PRO A 449 -2.13 -2.49 33.91
CA PRO A 449 -0.79 -1.91 33.89
C PRO A 449 -0.47 -1.34 32.50
N MET A 450 0.22 -0.22 32.47
CA MET A 450 0.59 0.52 31.27
C MET A 450 2.03 1.01 31.39
N VAL A 451 2.80 0.83 30.32
CA VAL A 451 4.20 1.26 30.26
C VAL A 451 4.28 2.75 29.98
N VAL A 452 5.07 3.48 30.76
CA VAL A 452 5.38 4.90 30.51
C VAL A 452 6.73 4.98 29.82
N ILE A 453 6.72 5.55 28.62
CA ILE A 453 7.91 5.67 27.77
C ILE A 453 8.28 7.14 27.65
N PRO A 454 9.43 7.57 28.20
CA PRO A 454 9.94 8.92 27.95
C PRO A 454 10.08 9.19 26.46
N TYR A 455 9.64 10.36 25.99
CA TYR A 455 9.64 10.71 24.56
C TYR A 455 11.04 10.59 23.91
N ASN A 456 12.10 10.96 24.64
CA ASN A 456 13.49 10.83 24.22
C ASN A 456 13.96 9.38 24.00
N GLU A 457 13.28 8.40 24.61
CA GLU A 457 13.59 6.98 24.46
C GLU A 457 12.90 6.33 23.25
N LEU A 458 11.99 7.07 22.57
CA LEU A 458 11.21 6.55 21.46
C LEU A 458 12.09 6.12 20.26
N GLU A 459 13.10 6.92 19.95
CA GLU A 459 14.04 6.65 18.86
C GLU A 459 14.85 5.37 19.12
N PHE A 460 15.38 5.22 20.34
CA PHE A 460 16.15 4.06 20.76
C PHE A 460 15.33 2.76 20.64
N LEU A 461 14.10 2.77 21.17
CA LEU A 461 13.21 1.61 21.12
C LEU A 461 12.84 1.23 19.69
N TYR A 462 12.65 2.21 18.81
CA TYR A 462 12.34 1.96 17.40
C TYR A 462 13.52 1.28 16.69
N GLN A 463 14.74 1.80 16.83
CA GLN A 463 15.93 1.22 16.19
C GLN A 463 16.18 -0.22 16.66
N LYS A 464 16.11 -0.47 17.96
CA LYS A 464 16.29 -1.83 18.52
C LYS A 464 15.20 -2.79 18.06
N SER A 465 13.97 -2.30 17.94
CA SER A 465 12.86 -3.12 17.45
C SER A 465 13.01 -3.57 15.99
N LYS A 466 13.70 -2.80 15.14
CA LYS A 466 14.03 -3.20 13.77
C LYS A 466 15.19 -4.19 13.71
N SER A 467 16.20 -4.01 14.56
CA SER A 467 17.38 -4.89 14.60
C SER A 467 17.09 -6.29 15.15
N THR A 468 15.99 -6.46 15.90
CA THR A 468 15.67 -7.72 16.58
C THR A 468 14.61 -8.50 15.81
N LYS A 469 14.83 -9.78 15.49
CA LYS A 469 13.84 -10.67 14.84
C LYS A 469 12.58 -10.96 15.68
N ARG A 470 12.49 -10.47 16.92
CA ARG A 470 11.34 -10.67 17.82
C ARG A 470 10.28 -9.60 17.58
N SER A 471 9.05 -10.04 17.32
CA SER A 471 7.88 -9.14 17.21
C SER A 471 7.68 -8.34 18.50
N ILE A 472 7.52 -7.02 18.34
CA ILE A 472 7.25 -6.09 19.43
C ILE A 472 5.90 -6.45 20.06
N ARG A 473 5.90 -6.74 21.36
CA ARG A 473 4.69 -7.09 22.11
C ARG A 473 3.72 -5.90 22.15
N ASN A 474 2.42 -6.17 22.10
CA ASN A 474 1.34 -5.17 22.10
C ASN A 474 1.03 -4.61 23.50
N TYR A 475 2.04 -4.19 24.26
CA TYR A 475 1.82 -3.66 25.60
C TYR A 475 1.03 -2.34 25.55
N PRO A 476 0.00 -2.17 26.40
CA PRO A 476 -0.58 -0.86 26.66
C PRO A 476 0.51 0.08 27.16
N SER A 477 0.67 1.22 26.49
CA SER A 477 1.79 2.14 26.69
C SER A 477 1.32 3.59 26.53
N THR A 478 2.07 4.52 27.10
CA THR A 478 1.90 5.96 26.93
C THR A 478 3.26 6.61 26.76
N LEU A 479 3.33 7.71 26.00
CA LEU A 479 4.52 8.56 26.00
C LEU A 479 4.42 9.57 27.14
N SER A 480 5.54 9.83 27.82
CA SER A 480 5.68 10.93 28.77
C SER A 480 6.60 11.99 28.19
N TRP A 481 6.14 13.25 28.23
CA TRP A 481 6.94 14.40 27.83
C TRP A 481 6.65 15.56 28.77
N ARG A 482 7.70 16.07 29.43
CA ARG A 482 7.59 16.97 30.59
C ARG A 482 6.66 16.33 31.64
N ASP A 483 5.58 16.99 32.04
CA ASP A 483 4.59 16.47 33.00
C ASP A 483 3.30 15.94 32.35
N HIS A 484 3.33 15.63 31.05
CA HIS A 484 2.15 15.24 30.30
C HIS A 484 2.28 13.86 29.66
N TYR A 485 1.13 13.23 29.44
CA TYR A 485 0.99 11.98 28.73
C TYR A 485 0.41 12.15 27.33
N ILE A 486 1.05 11.55 26.35
CA ILE A 486 0.67 11.52 24.93
C ILE A 486 0.29 10.08 24.56
N HIS A 487 -0.77 9.89 23.77
CA HIS A 487 -1.26 8.55 23.40
C HIS A 487 -1.52 7.65 24.62
N TYR A 488 -2.16 8.20 25.65
CA TYR A 488 -2.39 7.47 26.91
C TYR A 488 -3.02 6.09 26.64
N GLY A 489 -2.41 5.00 27.10
CA GLY A 489 -2.95 3.64 27.01
C GLY A 489 -3.14 3.10 25.59
N ASP A 490 -2.42 3.63 24.60
CA ASP A 490 -2.35 3.07 23.24
C ASP A 490 -1.36 1.88 23.20
N LYS A 491 -1.18 1.22 22.06
CA LYS A 491 -0.27 0.07 21.94
C LYS A 491 1.17 0.51 21.66
N LEU A 492 2.14 -0.16 22.26
CA LEU A 492 3.57 0.10 22.06
C LEU A 492 3.97 0.23 20.57
N PRO A 493 3.56 -0.67 19.64
CA PRO A 493 3.87 -0.49 18.22
C PRO A 493 3.30 0.79 17.61
N THR A 494 2.12 1.25 18.06
CA THR A 494 1.54 2.52 17.63
C THR A 494 2.41 3.70 18.05
N LEU A 495 2.91 3.69 19.30
CA LEU A 495 3.78 4.74 19.83
C LEU A 495 5.08 4.83 19.03
N LEU A 496 5.71 3.69 18.74
CA LEU A 496 6.95 3.64 17.96
C LEU A 496 6.80 4.27 16.57
N ASN A 497 5.61 4.19 15.97
CA ASN A 497 5.31 4.82 14.70
C ASN A 497 5.16 6.35 14.77
N LEU A 498 5.16 6.96 15.96
CA LEU A 498 5.14 8.42 16.18
C LEU A 498 6.52 9.07 16.09
N ARG A 499 7.59 8.26 16.00
CA ARG A 499 8.97 8.73 15.87
C ARG A 499 9.12 9.72 14.72
N GLY A 500 9.67 10.90 15.02
CA GLY A 500 9.89 11.98 14.05
C GLY A 500 8.62 12.67 13.54
N LYS A 501 7.44 12.32 14.06
CA LYS A 501 6.14 12.91 13.65
C LYS A 501 5.59 13.91 14.67
N LEU A 502 6.00 13.78 15.93
CA LEU A 502 5.61 14.71 16.99
C LEU A 502 6.41 16.00 16.85
N LYS A 503 5.74 17.14 17.01
CA LYS A 503 6.32 18.49 16.91
C LYS A 503 6.36 19.20 18.28
N PRO A 504 7.17 18.72 19.25
CA PRO A 504 7.25 19.32 20.59
C PRO A 504 7.70 20.79 20.59
N GLU A 505 8.45 21.21 19.57
CA GLU A 505 8.93 22.58 19.36
C GLU A 505 7.81 23.60 19.15
N GLN A 506 6.63 23.18 18.66
CA GLN A 506 5.47 24.04 18.48
C GLN A 506 4.72 24.36 19.79
N GLY A 507 5.18 23.80 20.91
CA GLY A 507 4.57 24.03 22.23
C GLY A 507 3.26 23.28 22.46
N ILE A 508 2.56 23.64 23.54
CA ILE A 508 1.27 23.04 23.94
C ILE A 508 0.21 24.13 23.93
N LEU A 509 -0.77 24.00 23.05
CA LEU A 509 -1.92 24.90 22.98
C LEU A 509 -2.93 24.58 24.08
N ALA A 510 -3.54 25.64 24.64
CA ALA A 510 -4.54 25.52 25.70
C ALA A 510 -5.87 24.95 25.18
N ALA A 511 -6.25 25.34 23.96
CA ALA A 511 -7.41 24.87 23.22
C ALA A 511 -7.13 24.93 21.71
N PRO A 512 -7.88 24.18 20.89
CA PRO A 512 -7.84 24.35 19.43
C PRO A 512 -8.34 25.75 19.02
N PRO A 513 -7.95 26.25 17.84
CA PRO A 513 -8.54 27.46 17.26
C PRO A 513 -10.07 27.46 17.34
N GLY A 514 -10.62 28.55 17.86
CA GLY A 514 -12.06 28.71 18.03
C GLY A 514 -12.74 29.10 16.72
N GLY A 515 -14.02 28.74 16.59
CA GLY A 515 -14.86 29.11 15.43
C GLY A 515 -15.25 27.95 14.53
N THR A 516 -16.09 28.28 13.55
CA THR A 516 -16.45 27.44 12.41
C THR A 516 -16.19 28.27 11.17
N PHE A 517 -15.50 27.70 10.20
CA PHE A 517 -15.02 28.41 9.02
C PHE A 517 -15.74 27.87 7.80
N GLY A 518 -16.22 28.75 6.94
CA GLY A 518 -16.72 28.41 5.61
C GLY A 518 -15.87 29.05 4.52
N MET A 519 -16.28 28.92 3.27
CA MET A 519 -15.56 29.52 2.14
C MET A 519 -15.50 31.06 2.19
N GLY A 520 -16.41 31.72 2.92
CA GLY A 520 -16.36 33.16 3.16
C GLY A 520 -15.24 33.62 4.10
N ASP A 521 -14.68 32.71 4.92
CA ASP A 521 -13.61 32.98 5.89
C ASP A 521 -12.34 32.17 5.57
N LEU A 522 -12.09 31.93 4.28
CA LEU A 522 -11.03 31.02 3.82
C LEU A 522 -9.63 31.43 4.31
N GLU A 523 -9.31 32.72 4.33
CA GLU A 523 -8.01 33.23 4.79
C GLU A 523 -7.75 32.86 6.26
N ASN A 524 -8.74 33.12 7.13
CA ASN A 524 -8.68 32.74 8.55
C ASN A 524 -8.59 31.21 8.74
N LEU A 525 -9.29 30.43 7.92
CA LEU A 525 -9.21 28.96 7.96
C LEU A 525 -7.78 28.51 7.65
N VAL A 526 -7.18 29.03 6.58
CA VAL A 526 -5.85 28.66 6.08
C VAL A 526 -4.75 29.08 7.04
N ASP A 527 -4.85 30.25 7.66
CA ASP A 527 -3.87 30.71 8.65
C ASP A 527 -3.82 29.82 9.90
N ASN A 528 -4.96 29.24 10.29
CA ASN A 528 -5.01 28.32 11.43
C ASN A 528 -4.49 26.91 11.13
N LEU A 529 -4.20 26.58 9.85
CA LEU A 529 -3.70 25.25 9.47
C LEU A 529 -2.30 24.94 10.02
N ASP A 530 -1.51 25.96 10.33
CA ASP A 530 -0.16 25.80 10.89
C ASP A 530 -0.17 25.10 12.27
N HIS A 531 -1.32 25.12 12.95
CA HIS A 531 -1.56 24.45 14.23
C HIS A 531 -1.99 22.98 14.09
N LEU A 532 -2.17 22.47 12.87
CA LEU A 532 -2.55 21.07 12.67
C LEU A 532 -1.52 20.12 13.28
N LEU A 533 -2.01 19.11 14.00
CA LEU A 533 -1.21 18.10 14.68
C LEU A 533 -0.32 18.63 15.82
N SER A 534 -0.39 19.91 16.15
CA SER A 534 0.26 20.46 17.34
C SER A 534 -0.40 19.91 18.62
N PHE A 535 0.34 19.92 19.74
CA PHE A 535 -0.18 19.46 21.02
C PHE A 535 -1.26 20.38 21.55
N CYS A 536 -2.35 19.80 22.05
CA CYS A 536 -3.43 20.51 22.73
C CYS A 536 -3.78 19.85 24.06
N ARG A 537 -4.05 20.65 25.10
CA ARG A 537 -4.54 20.11 26.39
C ARG A 537 -5.92 19.48 26.23
N LEU A 538 -6.09 18.25 26.74
CA LEU A 538 -7.40 17.60 26.82
C LEU A 538 -8.08 17.94 28.15
N LYS A 539 -9.41 17.77 28.22
CA LYS A 539 -10.20 18.02 29.44
C LYS A 539 -9.72 17.22 30.67
N ARG A 540 -8.95 16.13 30.49
CA ARG A 540 -8.35 15.37 31.59
C ARG A 540 -6.98 15.95 31.95
N LYS A 541 -6.75 16.21 33.24
CA LYS A 541 -5.47 16.71 33.77
C LYS A 541 -4.30 15.84 33.26
N LYS A 542 -3.22 16.49 32.82
CA LYS A 542 -1.96 15.90 32.29
C LYS A 542 -2.05 15.15 30.95
N HIS A 543 -3.18 15.12 30.25
CA HIS A 543 -3.27 14.42 28.96
C HIS A 543 -3.18 15.40 27.79
N LEU A 544 -2.33 15.08 26.82
CA LEU A 544 -2.25 15.80 25.55
C LEU A 544 -3.00 15.07 24.45
N GLY A 545 -3.61 15.87 23.59
CA GLY A 545 -4.14 15.49 22.31
C GLY A 545 -3.48 16.28 21.19
N PHE A 546 -4.04 16.15 20.01
CA PHE A 546 -3.57 16.72 18.76
C PHE A 546 -4.69 17.51 18.12
N ILE A 547 -4.37 18.67 17.58
CA ILE A 547 -5.31 19.46 16.81
C ILE A 547 -5.58 18.76 15.48
N GLN A 548 -6.86 18.71 15.12
CA GLN A 548 -7.35 18.19 13.85
C GLN A 548 -8.32 19.18 13.23
N LEU A 549 -8.34 19.23 11.90
CA LEU A 549 -9.37 19.91 11.13
C LEU A 549 -10.49 18.91 10.85
N VAL A 550 -11.73 19.29 11.12
CA VAL A 550 -12.92 18.45 10.93
C VAL A 550 -13.89 19.16 10.00
N LEU A 551 -14.33 18.46 8.95
CA LEU A 551 -15.45 18.87 8.13
C LEU A 551 -16.76 18.46 8.81
N GLN A 552 -17.64 19.42 9.04
CA GLN A 552 -18.96 19.21 9.63
C GLN A 552 -19.99 18.89 8.55
N ASN A 553 -21.10 18.25 8.94
CA ASN A 553 -22.15 17.81 8.02
C ASN A 553 -22.84 18.95 7.25
N ASN A 554 -22.71 20.19 7.72
CA ASN A 554 -23.24 21.40 7.09
C ASN A 554 -22.23 22.07 6.12
N GLY A 555 -21.12 21.40 5.79
CA GLY A 555 -20.09 21.93 4.90
C GLY A 555 -19.11 22.92 5.55
N LEU A 556 -19.19 23.12 6.88
CA LEU A 556 -18.28 24.02 7.60
C LEU A 556 -17.09 23.27 8.19
N TYR A 557 -15.97 23.96 8.32
CA TYR A 557 -14.72 23.46 8.86
C TYR A 557 -14.55 23.89 10.32
N ARG A 558 -14.00 23.01 11.16
CA ARG A 558 -13.74 23.33 12.57
C ARG A 558 -12.48 22.64 13.08
N PHE A 559 -11.67 23.39 13.83
CA PHE A 559 -10.57 22.80 14.60
C PHE A 559 -11.09 22.17 15.90
N SER A 560 -10.64 20.95 16.17
CA SER A 560 -10.92 20.25 17.41
C SER A 560 -9.67 19.51 17.89
N SER A 561 -9.70 18.93 19.10
CA SER A 561 -8.61 18.10 19.59
C SER A 561 -9.05 16.64 19.72
N THR A 562 -8.16 15.73 19.34
CA THR A 562 -8.31 14.30 19.60
C THR A 562 -7.09 13.73 20.33
N ARG A 563 -7.27 12.61 21.01
CA ARG A 563 -6.22 11.93 21.79
C ARG A 563 -5.13 11.28 20.94
N TYR A 564 -5.47 10.84 19.72
CA TYR A 564 -4.58 10.01 18.91
C TYR A 564 -4.10 10.77 17.67
N TYR A 565 -2.78 10.87 17.49
CA TYR A 565 -2.12 11.58 16.40
C TYR A 565 -2.61 11.11 15.02
N PHE A 566 -2.62 9.80 14.78
CA PHE A 566 -2.98 9.25 13.48
C PHE A 566 -4.43 9.54 13.10
N GLU A 567 -5.32 9.54 14.08
CA GLU A 567 -6.72 9.92 13.92
C GLU A 567 -6.88 11.40 13.60
N ALA A 568 -6.09 12.26 14.27
CA ALA A 568 -6.02 13.69 13.99
C ALA A 568 -5.54 13.93 12.55
N LEU A 569 -4.48 13.23 12.13
CA LEU A 569 -3.91 13.29 10.79
C LEU A 569 -4.91 12.86 9.72
N ASP A 570 -5.62 11.75 9.90
CA ASP A 570 -6.59 11.28 8.89
C ASP A 570 -7.77 12.22 8.73
N THR A 571 -8.33 12.66 9.87
CA THR A 571 -9.47 13.57 9.87
C THR A 571 -9.09 14.88 9.18
N SER A 572 -7.86 15.36 9.42
CA SER A 572 -7.34 16.58 8.81
C SER A 572 -7.05 16.41 7.32
N ILE A 573 -6.42 15.29 6.90
CA ILE A 573 -6.20 14.98 5.46
C ILE A 573 -7.54 14.92 4.71
N TYR A 574 -8.56 14.30 5.30
CA TYR A 574 -9.89 14.23 4.72
C TYR A 574 -10.48 15.64 4.52
N ALA A 575 -10.48 16.46 5.58
CA ALA A 575 -10.98 17.82 5.52
C ALA A 575 -10.20 18.68 4.52
N LEU A 576 -8.86 18.59 4.51
CA LEU A 576 -8.00 19.34 3.59
C LEU A 576 -8.24 18.97 2.13
N LYS A 577 -8.46 17.69 1.81
CA LYS A 577 -8.78 17.28 0.44
C LYS A 577 -10.09 17.88 -0.05
N THR A 578 -11.13 17.80 0.77
CA THR A 578 -12.41 18.42 0.43
C THR A 578 -12.26 19.94 0.28
N LEU A 579 -11.46 20.57 1.13
CA LEU A 579 -11.17 22.00 1.02
C LEU A 579 -10.44 22.35 -0.29
N VAL A 580 -9.46 21.54 -0.71
CA VAL A 580 -8.78 21.70 -2.01
C VAL A 580 -9.77 21.60 -3.18
N ASP A 581 -10.72 20.67 -3.10
CA ASP A 581 -11.76 20.49 -4.13
C ASP A 581 -12.74 21.68 -4.17
N GLU A 582 -12.97 22.37 -3.04
CA GLU A 582 -13.94 23.46 -2.90
C GLU A 582 -13.37 24.86 -3.23
N ILE A 583 -12.05 25.07 -3.16
CA ILE A 583 -11.42 26.38 -3.40
C ILE A 583 -11.46 26.75 -4.89
N ASP A 584 -12.10 27.90 -5.19
CA ASP A 584 -12.06 28.53 -6.51
C ASP A 584 -10.68 29.11 -6.80
N ARG A 585 -9.92 28.43 -7.67
CA ARG A 585 -8.55 28.80 -8.05
C ARG A 585 -8.43 30.15 -8.73
N SER A 586 -9.50 30.61 -9.39
CA SER A 586 -9.49 31.90 -10.08
C SER A 586 -9.46 33.08 -9.10
N LYS A 587 -9.90 32.86 -7.85
CA LYS A 587 -10.02 33.90 -6.82
C LYS A 587 -9.05 33.72 -5.64
N SER A 588 -8.68 32.48 -5.31
CA SER A 588 -7.93 32.15 -4.10
C SER A 588 -6.75 31.20 -4.35
N ASN A 589 -5.93 31.53 -5.35
CA ASN A 589 -4.78 30.71 -5.75
C ASN A 589 -3.72 30.61 -4.63
N ARG A 590 -3.52 31.66 -3.83
CA ARG A 590 -2.54 31.64 -2.73
C ARG A 590 -2.95 30.64 -1.65
N GLU A 591 -4.20 30.68 -1.24
CA GLU A 591 -4.82 29.79 -0.26
C GLU A 591 -4.79 28.35 -0.79
N TYR A 592 -5.18 28.16 -2.05
CA TYR A 592 -5.12 26.87 -2.74
C TYR A 592 -3.72 26.24 -2.66
N GLN A 593 -2.67 27.00 -3.05
CA GLN A 593 -1.29 26.50 -3.02
C GLN A 593 -0.82 26.18 -1.60
N ARG A 594 -1.23 26.97 -0.60
CA ARG A 594 -0.86 26.72 0.80
C ARG A 594 -1.51 25.43 1.33
N VAL A 595 -2.82 25.23 1.08
CA VAL A 595 -3.52 24.00 1.46
C VAL A 595 -2.93 22.79 0.75
N ARG A 596 -2.64 22.90 -0.56
CA ARG A 596 -2.01 21.82 -1.36
C ARG A 596 -0.61 21.48 -0.87
N THR A 597 0.20 22.49 -0.55
CA THR A 597 1.57 22.29 -0.02
C THR A 597 1.54 21.59 1.33
N LEU A 598 0.56 21.91 2.18
CA LEU A 598 0.42 21.26 3.49
C LEU A 598 -0.11 19.82 3.38
N LEU A 599 -0.92 19.54 2.35
CA LEU A 599 -1.48 18.21 2.10
C LEU A 599 -0.44 17.22 1.57
N ASN A 600 0.51 17.70 0.77
CA ASN A 600 1.66 16.94 0.25
C ASN A 600 2.68 16.65 1.34
#